data_AF-S3N4C0-F1
#
_entry.id   AF-S3N4C0-F1
#
_cell.length_a   1.000
_cell.length_b   1.000
_cell.length_c   1.000
_cell.angle_alpha   90.00
_cell.angle_beta   90.00
_cell.angle_gamma   90.00
#
_symmetry.space_group_name_H-M   'P 1'
#
loop_
_entity.id
_entity.type
_entity.pdbx_description
1 polymer ?
#
loop_
_entity_poly.entity_id
_entity_poly.type
_entity_poly.pdbx_seq_one_letter_code
_entity_poly.pdbx_strand_id
1 'polypeptide(L)'
;MKKAICILVLIGVSTSVQAEYVHDPICPLVEDAAMMVMAERQDGTPESKFRNSLDETLRKYSNIYSPMFIKTLKESIYPLIDAAYIVPVRDDEKDKIEEIKKFGLYGYETCIEELSLEIDE
;
A
#
# COMPACT_ATOMS: atom_id res chain seq x y z
N MET A 1 32.28 3.75 -12.15
CA MET A 1 31.93 3.35 -10.77
C MET A 1 30.42 3.09 -10.73
N LYS A 2 30.01 1.81 -10.68
CA LYS A 2 28.59 1.41 -10.65
C LYS A 2 28.15 1.35 -9.18
N LYS A 3 27.25 2.23 -8.75
CA LYS A 3 26.63 2.16 -7.42
C LYS A 3 25.47 1.17 -7.51
N ALA A 4 25.62 0.02 -6.88
CA ALA A 4 24.52 -0.93 -6.67
C ALA A 4 23.74 -0.46 -5.44
N ILE A 5 22.48 -0.06 -5.64
CA ILE A 5 21.54 0.16 -4.54
C ILE A 5 20.89 -1.20 -4.30
N CYS A 6 21.38 -1.92 -3.28
CA CYS A 6 20.68 -3.08 -2.75
C CYS A 6 19.49 -2.56 -1.94
N ILE A 7 18.28 -2.66 -2.50
CA ILE A 7 17.05 -2.48 -1.74
C ILE A 7 16.87 -3.76 -0.92
N LEU A 8 17.30 -3.71 0.34
CA LEU A 8 16.92 -4.68 1.36
C LEU A 8 15.47 -4.38 1.74
N VAL A 9 14.55 -5.15 1.19
CA VAL A 9 13.16 -5.20 1.69
C VAL A 9 13.23 -5.88 3.06
N LEU A 10 13.21 -5.06 4.12
CA LEU A 10 13.01 -5.52 5.48
C LEU A 10 11.57 -6.03 5.59
N ILE A 11 11.41 -7.35 5.58
CA ILE A 11 10.20 -8.02 6.03
C ILE A 11 10.14 -7.79 7.54
N GLY A 12 9.41 -6.75 7.95
CA GLY A 12 9.21 -6.38 9.34
C GLY A 12 8.24 -7.34 10.01
N VAL A 13 8.79 -8.34 10.70
CA VAL A 13 8.08 -9.11 11.73
C VAL A 13 7.76 -8.14 12.87
N SER A 14 6.51 -7.76 13.06
CA SER A 14 6.04 -7.07 14.27
C SER A 14 4.93 -7.87 14.91
N THR A 15 5.27 -8.54 16.01
CA THR A 15 4.35 -9.20 16.92
C THR A 15 3.58 -8.20 17.77
N SER A 16 2.38 -8.63 18.17
CA SER A 16 1.53 -8.16 19.27
C SER A 16 0.72 -6.88 19.09
N VAL A 17 -0.46 -7.02 18.47
CA VAL A 17 -1.71 -6.54 19.07
C VAL A 17 -2.70 -7.70 19.07
N GLN A 18 -3.01 -8.20 20.27
CA GLN A 18 -4.14 -9.09 20.51
C GLN A 18 -5.41 -8.26 20.33
N ALA A 19 -6.05 -8.37 19.17
CA ALA A 19 -7.45 -8.04 18.99
C ALA A 19 -8.09 -9.27 18.35
N GLU A 20 -8.98 -9.92 19.10
CA GLU A 20 -9.85 -11.00 18.66
C GLU A 20 -10.81 -10.49 17.57
N TYR A 21 -10.32 -10.35 16.34
CA TYR A 21 -11.11 -10.45 15.12
C TYR A 21 -10.16 -11.03 14.09
N VAL A 22 -10.45 -12.26 13.65
CA VAL A 22 -9.76 -12.87 12.51
C VAL A 22 -10.27 -12.14 11.27
N HIS A 23 -9.83 -10.90 11.08
CA HIS A 23 -9.89 -10.24 9.79
C HIS A 23 -8.79 -10.85 8.94
N ASP A 24 -9.15 -11.28 7.74
CA ASP A 24 -8.27 -11.86 6.73
C ASP A 24 -6.92 -11.13 6.64
N PRO A 25 -5.82 -11.81 6.28
CA PRO A 25 -4.48 -11.21 6.15
C PRO A 25 -4.37 -10.10 5.08
N ILE A 26 -5.49 -9.68 4.49
CA ILE A 26 -5.60 -8.69 3.44
C ILE A 26 -5.45 -7.26 3.97
N CYS A 27 -6.10 -6.88 5.08
CA CYS A 27 -6.02 -5.47 5.53
C CYS A 27 -4.62 -5.01 5.94
N PRO A 28 -3.77 -5.84 6.58
CA PRO A 28 -2.36 -5.50 6.76
C PRO A 28 -1.60 -5.29 5.43
N LEU A 29 -1.94 -6.04 4.37
CA LEU A 29 -1.35 -5.84 3.04
C LEU A 29 -1.84 -4.54 2.39
N VAL A 30 -3.09 -4.14 2.65
CA VAL A 30 -3.65 -2.87 2.19
C VAL A 30 -2.99 -1.70 2.93
N GLU A 31 -2.75 -1.82 4.25
CA GLU A 31 -1.97 -0.86 5.04
C GLU A 31 -0.57 -0.65 4.46
N ASP A 32 0.17 -1.75 4.23
CA ASP A 32 1.52 -1.71 3.65
C ASP A 32 1.52 -1.04 2.27
N ALA A 33 0.55 -1.38 1.41
CA ALA A 33 0.41 -0.77 0.10
C ALA A 33 0.13 0.74 0.20
N ALA A 34 -0.77 1.16 1.09
CA ALA A 34 -1.08 2.56 1.33
C ALA A 34 0.16 3.34 1.80
N MET A 35 0.92 2.79 2.76
CA MET A 35 2.18 3.39 3.22
C MET A 35 3.20 3.53 2.08
N MET A 36 3.34 2.51 1.24
CA MET A 36 4.27 2.55 0.10
C MET A 36 3.90 3.62 -0.93
N VAL A 37 2.61 3.73 -1.27
CA VAL A 37 2.11 4.76 -2.18
C VAL A 37 2.38 6.16 -1.61
N MET A 38 2.08 6.36 -0.32
CA MET A 38 2.31 7.67 0.32
C MET A 38 3.81 8.01 0.39
N ALA A 39 4.68 7.04 0.64
CA ALA A 39 6.13 7.27 0.64
C ALA A 39 6.62 7.77 -0.73
N GLU A 40 6.26 7.09 -1.81
CA GLU A 40 6.60 7.49 -3.18
C GLU A 40 6.03 8.88 -3.54
N ARG A 41 4.81 9.16 -3.06
CA ARG A 41 4.17 10.47 -3.20
C ARG A 41 4.95 11.58 -2.49
N GLN A 42 5.39 11.35 -1.24
CA GLN A 42 6.17 12.30 -0.44
C GLN A 42 7.59 12.51 -1.00
N ASP A 43 8.12 11.53 -1.73
CA ASP A 43 9.38 11.63 -2.48
C ASP A 43 9.24 12.35 -3.83
N GLY A 44 8.01 12.74 -4.20
CA GLY A 44 7.73 13.48 -5.43
C GLY A 44 7.71 12.60 -6.68
N THR A 45 7.58 11.27 -6.54
CA THR A 45 7.31 10.40 -7.68
C THR A 45 6.00 10.82 -8.34
N PRO A 46 5.97 11.09 -9.66
CA PRO A 46 4.72 11.39 -10.36
C PRO A 46 3.76 10.20 -10.35
N GLU A 47 2.46 10.46 -10.23
CA GLU A 47 1.41 9.43 -10.17
C GLU A 47 1.50 8.44 -11.33
N SER A 48 1.65 8.96 -12.55
CA SER A 48 1.78 8.14 -13.75
C SER A 48 2.99 7.21 -13.70
N LYS A 49 4.10 7.65 -13.09
CA LYS A 49 5.30 6.83 -12.92
C LYS A 49 5.07 5.73 -11.89
N PHE A 50 4.40 6.04 -10.77
CA PHE A 50 4.06 5.04 -9.76
C PHE A 50 3.10 3.99 -10.33
N ARG A 51 2.01 4.40 -10.99
CA ARG A 51 1.05 3.49 -11.65
C ARG A 51 1.73 2.57 -12.66
N ASN A 52 2.63 3.10 -13.49
CA ASN A 52 3.39 2.29 -14.44
C ASN A 52 4.29 1.26 -13.73
N SER A 53 4.96 1.65 -12.64
CA SER A 53 5.81 0.75 -11.84
C SER A 53 4.98 -0.36 -11.17
N LEU A 54 3.81 -0.02 -10.64
CA LEU A 54 2.88 -0.98 -10.07
C LEU A 54 2.39 -1.96 -11.15
N ASP A 55 1.99 -1.47 -12.31
CA ASP A 55 1.53 -2.31 -13.43
C ASP A 55 2.62 -3.26 -13.92
N GLU A 56 3.87 -2.80 -14.00
CA GLU A 56 5.00 -3.66 -14.35
C GLU A 56 5.24 -4.73 -13.28
N THR A 57 5.13 -4.37 -12.00
CA THR A 57 5.29 -5.28 -10.86
C THR A 57 4.19 -6.34 -10.87
N LEU A 58 2.93 -5.94 -10.98
CA LEU A 58 1.78 -6.85 -11.05
C LEU A 58 1.83 -7.77 -12.28
N ARG A 59 2.32 -7.27 -13.43
CA ARG A 59 2.57 -8.10 -14.62
C ARG A 59 3.64 -9.17 -14.37
N LYS A 60 4.68 -8.91 -13.57
CA LYS A 60 5.67 -9.94 -13.21
C LYS A 60 5.03 -11.04 -12.36
N TYR A 61 4.10 -10.65 -11.49
CA TYR A 61 3.37 -11.56 -10.62
C TYR A 61 2.24 -12.33 -11.32
N SER A 62 1.82 -11.95 -12.54
CA SER A 62 0.77 -12.67 -13.28
C SER A 62 1.18 -14.08 -13.74
N ASN A 63 2.46 -14.42 -13.69
CA ASN A 63 2.94 -15.78 -13.93
C ASN A 63 2.90 -16.67 -12.67
N ILE A 64 2.67 -16.08 -11.50
CA ILE A 64 2.68 -16.74 -10.19
C ILE A 64 1.26 -16.82 -9.64
N TYR A 65 0.48 -15.75 -9.78
CA TYR A 65 -0.89 -15.66 -9.28
C TYR A 65 -1.92 -15.66 -10.41
N SER A 66 -3.16 -15.99 -10.07
CA SER A 66 -4.26 -16.01 -11.04
C SER A 66 -4.54 -14.60 -11.60
N PRO A 67 -5.02 -14.48 -12.85
CA PRO A 67 -5.43 -13.19 -13.41
C PRO A 67 -6.48 -12.47 -12.58
N MET A 68 -7.38 -13.23 -11.93
CA MET A 68 -8.42 -12.68 -11.07
C MET A 68 -7.82 -12.07 -9.81
N PHE A 69 -6.85 -12.75 -9.17
CA PHE A 69 -6.14 -12.20 -8.02
C PHE A 69 -5.40 -10.90 -8.35
N ILE A 70 -4.68 -10.87 -9.48
CA ILE A 70 -3.96 -9.66 -9.92
C ILE A 70 -4.93 -8.51 -10.22
N LYS A 71 -6.08 -8.82 -10.82
CA LYS A 71 -7.14 -7.83 -11.07
C LYS A 71 -7.68 -7.25 -9.76
N THR A 72 -8.06 -8.10 -8.81
CA THR A 72 -8.57 -7.67 -7.51
C THR A 72 -7.56 -6.81 -6.76
N LEU A 73 -6.30 -7.25 -6.69
CA LEU A 73 -5.24 -6.49 -6.04
C LEU A 73 -5.03 -5.11 -6.68
N LYS A 74 -5.12 -5.03 -8.01
CA LYS A 74 -5.03 -3.76 -8.74
C LYS A 74 -6.22 -2.85 -8.42
N GLU A 75 -7.44 -3.40 -8.38
CA GLU A 75 -8.66 -2.68 -8.06
C GLU A 75 -8.66 -2.15 -6.62
N SER A 76 -8.01 -2.84 -5.67
CA SER A 76 -7.82 -2.37 -4.29
C SER A 76 -6.75 -1.28 -4.16
N ILE A 77 -5.64 -1.35 -4.90
CA ILE A 77 -4.52 -0.40 -4.74
C ILE A 77 -4.77 0.91 -5.50
N TYR A 78 -5.45 0.88 -6.65
CA TYR A 78 -5.65 2.07 -7.48
C TYR A 78 -6.35 3.23 -6.76
N PRO A 79 -7.44 3.02 -6.00
CA PRO A 79 -8.07 4.05 -5.20
C PRO A 79 -7.14 4.69 -4.16
N LEU A 80 -6.23 3.90 -3.57
CA LEU A 80 -5.22 4.41 -2.63
C LEU A 80 -4.21 5.34 -3.32
N ILE A 81 -3.89 5.08 -4.60
CA ILE A 81 -3.07 5.98 -5.41
C ILE A 81 -3.80 7.30 -5.60
N ASP A 82 -5.05 7.29 -6.06
CA ASP A 82 -5.84 8.51 -6.24
C ASP A 82 -5.92 9.34 -4.94
N ALA A 83 -6.18 8.67 -3.81
CA ALA A 83 -6.25 9.29 -2.50
C ALA A 83 -4.88 9.81 -2.00
N ALA A 84 -3.76 9.16 -2.33
CA ALA A 84 -2.44 9.64 -1.92
C ALA A 84 -2.06 10.93 -2.67
N TYR A 85 -2.43 11.04 -3.95
CA TYR A 85 -2.01 12.17 -4.79
C TYR A 85 -2.78 13.48 -4.56
N ILE A 86 -3.88 13.45 -3.79
CA ILE A 86 -4.51 14.66 -3.25
C ILE A 86 -3.80 15.19 -1.99
N VAL A 87 -3.00 14.36 -1.31
CA VAL A 87 -2.27 14.76 -0.09
C VAL A 87 -1.07 15.64 -0.48
N PRO A 88 -0.86 16.80 0.20
CA PRO A 88 0.30 17.65 -0.03
C PRO A 88 1.63 16.95 0.31
N VAL A 89 2.69 17.29 -0.43
CA VAL A 89 4.06 16.90 -0.04
C VAL A 89 4.48 17.74 1.17
N ARG A 90 5.04 17.08 2.18
CA ARG A 90 5.64 17.71 3.35
C ARG A 90 7.12 17.96 3.09
N ASP A 91 7.61 19.12 3.51
CA ASP A 91 9.04 19.45 3.39
C ASP A 91 9.86 18.84 4.54
N ASP A 92 9.28 18.72 5.73
CA ASP A 92 9.93 18.16 6.92
C ASP A 92 9.84 16.63 6.97
N GLU A 93 10.96 15.98 7.28
CA GLU A 93 11.07 14.52 7.31
C GLU A 93 10.16 13.87 8.36
N LYS A 94 9.98 14.50 9.52
CA LYS A 94 9.09 13.99 10.56
C LYS A 94 7.64 14.05 10.10
N ASP A 95 7.24 15.15 9.48
CA ASP A 95 5.88 15.33 8.95
C ASP A 95 5.58 14.33 7.81
N LYS A 96 6.57 14.06 6.94
CA LYS A 96 6.45 13.00 5.93
C LYS A 96 6.16 11.64 6.56
N ILE A 97 6.94 11.24 7.56
CA ILE A 97 6.78 9.95 8.25
C ILE A 97 5.41 9.87 8.93
N GLU A 98 4.95 10.95 9.55
CA GLU A 98 3.63 11.01 10.18
C GLU A 98 2.51 10.84 9.15
N GLU A 99 2.61 11.53 8.01
CA GLU A 99 1.64 11.41 6.91
C GLU A 99 1.62 9.99 6.33
N ILE A 100 2.78 9.36 6.13
CA ILE A 100 2.89 7.97 5.66
C ILE A 100 2.17 7.01 6.61
N LYS A 101 2.42 7.11 7.92
CA LYS A 101 1.79 6.25 8.92
C LYS A 101 0.28 6.48 8.99
N LYS A 102 -0.15 7.74 8.98
CA LYS A 102 -1.56 8.11 9.00
C LYS A 102 -2.29 7.56 7.77
N PHE A 103 -1.65 7.61 6.61
CA PHE A 103 -2.22 7.08 5.38
C PHE A 103 -2.27 5.55 5.35
N GLY A 104 -1.27 4.88 5.96
CA GLY A 104 -1.33 3.45 6.23
C GLY A 104 -2.56 3.06 7.03
N LEU A 105 -2.77 3.71 8.18
CA LEU A 105 -3.93 3.47 9.04
C LEU A 105 -5.26 3.71 8.30
N TYR A 106 -5.34 4.77 7.48
CA TYR A 106 -6.51 5.03 6.64
C TYR A 106 -6.81 3.86 5.69
N GLY A 107 -5.78 3.28 5.05
CA GLY A 107 -5.94 2.11 4.19
C GLY A 107 -6.43 0.87 4.96
N TYR A 108 -5.90 0.66 6.18
CA TYR A 108 -6.34 -0.42 7.05
C TYR A 108 -7.82 -0.27 7.47
N GLU A 109 -8.20 0.90 7.96
CA GLU A 109 -9.57 1.20 8.41
C GLU A 109 -10.58 1.06 7.27
N THR A 110 -10.24 1.57 6.08
CA THR A 110 -11.09 1.44 4.87
C THR A 110 -11.31 -0.04 4.50
N CYS A 111 -10.25 -0.86 4.56
CA CYS A 111 -10.36 -2.30 4.29
C CYS A 111 -11.28 -3.03 5.28
N ILE A 112 -11.19 -2.70 6.58
CA ILE A 112 -12.09 -3.28 7.59
C ILE A 112 -13.54 -2.90 7.31
N GLU A 113 -13.80 -1.62 7.02
CA GLU A 113 -15.15 -1.14 6.71
C GLU A 113 -15.73 -1.89 5.50
N GLU A 114 -14.97 -2.03 4.41
CA GLU A 114 -15.40 -2.77 3.22
C GLU A 114 -15.72 -4.25 3.52
N LEU A 115 -14.83 -4.96 4.23
CA LEU A 115 -15.05 -6.36 4.60
C LEU A 115 -16.25 -6.54 5.55
N SER A 116 -16.51 -5.57 6.43
CA SER A 116 -17.66 -5.63 7.34
C SER A 116 -19.00 -5.53 6.59
N LEU A 117 -19.04 -4.74 5.51
CA LEU A 117 -20.23 -4.59 4.67
C LEU A 117 -20.54 -5.86 3.87
N GLU A 118 -19.52 -6.63 3.47
CA GLU A 118 -19.71 -7.90 2.74
C GLU A 118 -20.22 -9.06 3.62
N ILE A 119 -20.05 -9.00 4.95
CA ILE A 119 -20.52 -10.04 5.89
C ILE A 119 -22.01 -9.86 6.23
N ASP A 120 -22.52 -8.63 6.12
CA ASP A 120 -23.92 -8.29 6.43
C ASP A 120 -24.89 -8.42 5.22
N GLU A 121 -24.39 -8.78 4.03
CA GLU A 121 -25.18 -9.15 2.83
C GLU A 121 -25.42 -10.66 2.69
#